data_AF-A0A933XFM8-F1
#
_entry.id   AF-A0A933XFM8-F1
#
_cell.length_a   1.000
_cell.length_b   1.000
_cell.length_c   1.000
_cell.angle_alpha   90.00
_cell.angle_beta   90.00
_cell.angle_gamma   90.00
#
_symmetry.space_group_name_H-M   'P 1'
#
loop_
_entity.id
_entity.type
_entity.pdbx_description
1 polymer ?
#
loop_
_entity_poly.entity_id
_entity_poly.type
_entity_poly.pdbx_seq_one_letter_code
_entity_poly.pdbx_strand_id
1 'polypeptide(L)'
;MKPIFKYVPFLLVFAFAMYLVGCVNLDQKTTLKSDGSGSMKIKYWTKSSNVSGDELAGFGFTDAKVKSNYTSSSTEPSNIKIEKNTTTDSMITVTLEVNFKDLNKLSDAKAFSKIKSSWAKGKEGMDFKYTLLQDTSNAKQMGMSDYKLTYEFEFPGEVLATNGKKDGQKVTWNKTVADLKEDVDFTASVKEGKKCGLFGLELPLVLLVGMTFVYGLKRRK
;
A
#
# COMPACT_ATOMS: atom_id res chain seq x y z
N MET A 1 23.37 30.59 52.45
CA MET A 1 23.29 30.12 51.04
C MET A 1 23.45 28.60 51.04
N LYS A 2 22.38 27.84 50.72
CA LYS A 2 22.43 26.37 50.61
C LYS A 2 22.79 25.98 49.17
N PRO A 3 23.57 24.90 48.96
CA PRO A 3 24.11 24.58 47.64
C PRO A 3 23.03 23.94 46.76
N ILE A 4 22.49 24.71 45.82
CA ILE A 4 21.54 24.25 44.78
C ILE A 4 22.23 23.35 43.73
N PHE A 5 23.56 23.20 43.82
CA PHE A 5 24.40 22.63 42.76
C PHE A 5 24.47 21.09 42.69
N LYS A 6 23.75 20.34 43.54
CA LYS A 6 23.89 18.87 43.63
C LYS A 6 22.96 18.04 42.75
N TYR A 7 21.91 18.61 42.17
CA TYR A 7 20.90 17.86 41.40
C TYR A 7 20.81 18.23 39.91
N VAL A 8 21.56 19.25 39.48
CA VAL A 8 21.61 19.72 38.09
C VAL A 8 22.09 18.66 37.07
N PRO A 9 23.08 17.78 37.36
CA PRO A 9 23.51 16.81 36.36
C PRO A 9 22.52 15.64 36.19
N PHE A 10 21.64 15.39 37.17
CA PHE A 10 20.66 14.29 37.08
C PHE A 10 19.41 14.67 36.26
N LEU A 11 19.05 15.97 36.25
CA LEU A 11 17.92 16.47 35.45
C LEU A 11 18.25 16.59 33.95
N LEU A 12 19.54 16.83 33.61
CA LEU A 12 19.99 16.98 32.22
C LEU A 12 20.11 15.63 31.48
N VAL A 13 20.40 14.53 32.19
CA VAL A 13 20.48 13.18 31.62
C VAL A 13 19.10 12.61 31.29
N PHE A 14 18.05 12.98 32.04
CA PHE A 14 16.68 12.54 31.77
C PHE A 14 16.03 13.30 30.58
N ALA A 15 16.47 14.54 30.31
CA ALA A 15 16.00 15.34 29.17
C ALA A 15 16.51 14.83 27.81
N PHE A 16 17.59 14.04 27.77
CA PHE A 16 18.19 13.54 26.53
C PHE A 16 17.65 12.18 26.07
N ALA A 17 16.90 11.47 26.92
CA ALA A 17 16.41 10.12 26.63
C ALA A 17 15.12 10.06 25.77
N MET A 18 14.52 11.20 25.40
CA MET A 18 13.21 11.24 24.73
C MET A 18 13.25 11.46 23.20
N TYR A 19 14.43 11.47 22.56
CA TYR A 19 14.54 11.79 21.13
C TYR A 19 14.67 10.59 20.18
N LEU A 20 14.65 9.35 20.68
CA LEU A 20 14.75 8.16 19.83
C LEU A 20 13.36 7.65 19.44
N VAL A 21 12.67 8.44 18.63
CA VAL A 21 11.42 8.02 17.97
C VAL A 21 11.66 7.93 16.48
N GLY A 22 11.79 6.69 16.02
CA GLY A 22 12.00 6.38 14.63
C GLY A 22 10.67 6.32 13.88
N CYS A 23 10.37 7.35 13.11
CA CYS A 23 9.34 7.27 12.08
C CYS A 23 9.96 7.09 10.69
N VAL A 24 9.15 6.62 9.76
CA VAL A 24 9.58 6.14 8.45
C VAL A 24 8.83 6.92 7.37
N ASN A 25 9.54 7.38 6.35
CA ASN A 25 8.92 7.90 5.14
C ASN A 25 8.55 6.72 4.23
N LEU A 26 7.42 6.83 3.53
CA LEU A 26 6.89 5.77 2.68
C LEU A 26 6.45 6.34 1.34
N ASP A 27 6.92 5.73 0.26
CA ASP A 27 6.35 5.86 -1.07
C ASP A 27 5.82 4.49 -1.50
N GLN A 28 4.52 4.39 -1.70
CA GLN A 28 3.84 3.20 -2.20
C GLN A 28 3.21 3.50 -3.55
N LYS A 29 3.52 2.69 -4.55
CA LYS A 29 2.87 2.71 -5.86
C LYS A 29 2.23 1.37 -6.13
N THR A 30 0.92 1.34 -6.27
CA THR A 30 0.13 0.13 -6.41
C THR A 30 -0.55 0.11 -7.77
N THR A 31 -0.40 -0.99 -8.52
CA THR A 31 -1.18 -1.25 -9.73
C THR A 31 -2.22 -2.31 -9.42
N LEU A 32 -3.49 -1.95 -9.54
CA LEU A 32 -4.63 -2.82 -9.24
C LEU A 32 -5.24 -3.36 -10.54
N LYS A 33 -5.55 -4.66 -10.57
CA LYS A 33 -6.28 -5.32 -11.66
C LYS A 33 -7.76 -5.42 -11.34
N SER A 34 -8.57 -5.64 -12.37
CA SER A 34 -10.04 -5.69 -12.24
C SER A 34 -10.55 -6.79 -11.29
N ASP A 35 -9.79 -7.88 -11.13
CA ASP A 35 -10.10 -8.99 -10.23
C ASP A 35 -9.73 -8.72 -8.76
N GLY A 36 -9.13 -7.57 -8.45
CA GLY A 36 -8.67 -7.22 -7.11
C GLY A 36 -7.26 -7.70 -6.79
N SER A 37 -6.58 -8.39 -7.70
CA SER A 37 -5.14 -8.70 -7.59
C SER A 37 -4.28 -7.55 -8.09
N GLY A 38 -2.98 -7.60 -7.87
CA GLY A 38 -2.08 -6.55 -8.34
C GLY A 38 -0.65 -6.66 -7.84
N SER A 39 0.07 -5.56 -7.97
CA SER A 39 1.42 -5.41 -7.46
C SER A 39 1.62 -4.06 -6.80
N MET A 40 2.56 -3.99 -5.85
CA MET A 40 2.97 -2.77 -5.17
C MET A 40 4.47 -2.62 -5.23
N LYS A 41 4.94 -1.43 -5.56
CA LYS A 41 6.32 -1.01 -5.34
C LYS A 41 6.34 -0.17 -4.09
N ILE A 42 7.08 -0.63 -3.09
CA ILE A 42 7.15 0.00 -1.79
C ILE A 42 8.58 0.46 -1.59
N LYS A 43 8.75 1.73 -1.28
CA LYS A 43 10.02 2.32 -0.87
C LYS A 43 9.81 2.99 0.47
N TYR A 44 10.62 2.65 1.45
CA TYR A 44 10.62 3.37 2.72
C TYR A 44 12.02 3.66 3.20
N TRP A 45 12.16 4.76 3.94
CA TRP A 45 13.46 5.20 4.43
C TRP A 45 13.36 5.96 5.75
N THR A 46 14.43 5.86 6.53
CA THR A 46 14.59 6.59 7.79
C THR A 46 16.08 6.81 8.06
N LYS A 47 16.39 7.61 9.09
CA LYS A 47 17.76 7.75 9.58
C LYS A 47 18.20 6.43 10.21
N SER A 48 19.43 5.99 9.94
CA SER A 48 19.98 4.75 10.52
C SER A 48 19.97 4.77 12.04
N SER A 49 20.12 5.95 12.67
CA SER A 49 20.00 6.14 14.12
C SER A 49 18.65 5.78 14.70
N ASN A 50 17.60 5.75 13.88
CA ASN A 50 16.23 5.45 14.29
C ASN A 50 15.97 3.94 14.35
N VAL A 51 16.80 3.14 13.68
CA VAL A 51 16.62 1.69 13.59
C VAL A 51 17.45 1.03 14.68
N SER A 52 16.82 0.76 15.83
CA SER A 52 17.41 -0.07 16.89
C SER A 52 17.10 -1.55 16.61
N GLY A 53 18.02 -2.26 15.95
CA GLY A 53 17.86 -3.68 15.59
C GLY A 53 17.47 -3.87 14.12
N ASP A 54 16.51 -4.78 13.87
CA ASP A 54 16.14 -5.18 12.51
C ASP A 54 14.74 -4.70 12.07
N GLU A 55 13.98 -4.04 12.94
CA GLU A 55 12.62 -3.59 12.67
C GLU A 55 12.34 -2.25 13.37
N LEU A 56 11.53 -1.40 12.73
CA LEU A 56 11.04 -0.16 13.30
C LEU A 56 9.59 0.05 12.88
N ALA A 57 8.68 0.19 13.85
CA ALA A 57 7.26 0.45 13.62
C ALA A 57 6.60 -0.51 12.60
N GLY A 58 6.99 -1.79 12.59
CA GLY A 58 6.48 -2.80 11.64
C GLY A 58 7.26 -2.90 10.32
N PHE A 59 8.17 -1.98 10.04
CA PHE A 59 9.05 -2.00 8.87
C PHE A 59 10.33 -2.78 9.16
N GLY A 60 10.62 -3.80 8.34
CA GLY A 60 11.85 -4.59 8.47
C GLY A 60 13.03 -3.94 7.75
N PHE A 61 14.21 -3.91 8.37
CA PHE A 61 15.42 -3.32 7.78
C PHE A 61 16.50 -4.36 7.45
N THR A 62 16.11 -5.64 7.49
CA THR A 62 16.89 -6.79 7.01
C THR A 62 16.04 -7.63 6.06
N ASP A 63 16.67 -8.32 5.11
CA ASP A 63 15.95 -9.14 4.12
C ASP A 63 14.99 -10.15 4.77
N ALA A 64 15.42 -10.81 5.84
CA ALA A 64 14.60 -11.74 6.61
C ALA A 64 13.36 -11.08 7.23
N LYS A 65 13.50 -9.88 7.82
CA LYS A 65 12.36 -9.16 8.39
C LYS A 65 11.43 -8.61 7.32
N VAL A 66 11.97 -8.10 6.22
CA VAL A 66 11.16 -7.68 5.07
C VAL A 66 10.33 -8.85 4.56
N LYS A 67 10.94 -9.99 4.27
CA LYS A 67 10.22 -11.19 3.80
C LYS A 67 9.16 -11.61 4.81
N SER A 68 9.51 -11.72 6.09
CA SER A 68 8.58 -12.13 7.14
C SER A 68 7.40 -11.18 7.33
N ASN A 69 7.59 -9.86 7.17
CA ASN A 69 6.53 -8.89 7.42
C ASN A 69 5.57 -8.76 6.23
N TYR A 70 6.05 -8.97 4.99
CA TYR A 70 5.25 -8.80 3.77
C TYR A 70 4.71 -10.11 3.17
N THR A 71 5.12 -11.28 3.65
CA THR A 71 4.60 -12.57 3.19
C THR A 71 3.30 -12.93 3.92
N SER A 72 2.32 -13.43 3.18
CA SER A 72 1.08 -14.02 3.71
C SER A 72 0.50 -15.03 2.71
N SER A 73 -0.68 -15.57 2.99
CA SER A 73 -1.43 -16.36 1.99
C SER A 73 -1.82 -15.56 0.74
N SER A 74 -1.95 -14.23 0.84
CA SER A 74 -2.38 -13.35 -0.26
C SER A 74 -1.24 -12.53 -0.86
N THR A 75 -0.08 -12.42 -0.20
CA THR A 75 1.02 -11.52 -0.59
C THR A 75 2.36 -12.23 -0.67
N GLU A 76 3.17 -11.84 -1.65
CA GLU A 76 4.51 -12.36 -1.88
C GLU A 76 5.50 -11.22 -2.20
N PRO A 77 6.49 -10.95 -1.33
CA PRO A 77 7.50 -9.93 -1.58
C PRO A 77 8.62 -10.45 -2.49
N SER A 78 9.11 -9.58 -3.36
CA SER A 78 10.23 -9.83 -4.28
C SER A 78 11.06 -8.56 -4.48
N ASN A 79 12.18 -8.67 -5.21
CA ASN A 79 13.03 -7.54 -5.58
C ASN A 79 13.45 -6.66 -4.39
N ILE A 80 13.73 -7.28 -3.24
CA ILE A 80 14.10 -6.57 -2.02
C ILE A 80 15.51 -6.01 -2.15
N LYS A 81 15.64 -4.70 -1.99
CA LYS A 81 16.90 -3.96 -1.99
C LYS A 81 16.99 -3.13 -0.71
N ILE A 82 18.08 -3.30 0.03
CA ILE A 82 18.34 -2.56 1.26
C ILE A 82 19.65 -1.79 1.06
N GLU A 83 19.56 -0.48 1.14
CA GLU A 83 20.68 0.44 0.91
C GLU A 83 20.93 1.25 2.18
N LYS A 84 22.18 1.25 2.64
CA LYS A 84 22.63 2.07 3.77
C LYS A 84 23.63 3.10 3.25
N ASN A 85 23.34 4.37 3.42
CA ASN A 85 24.30 5.44 3.15
C ASN A 85 25.19 5.64 4.38
N THR A 86 26.51 5.72 4.20
CA THR A 86 27.51 5.83 5.29
C THR A 86 27.94 7.26 5.60
N THR A 87 27.22 8.28 5.11
CA THR A 87 27.49 9.69 5.40
C THR A 87 26.94 10.14 6.76
N THR A 88 27.24 11.38 7.16
CA THR A 88 26.88 12.01 8.44
C THR A 88 25.36 12.03 8.72
N ASP A 89 24.54 12.02 7.67
CA ASP A 89 23.08 11.81 7.72
C ASP A 89 22.75 10.40 7.20
N SER A 90 23.34 9.38 7.80
CA SER A 90 23.17 7.99 7.36
C SER A 90 21.69 7.64 7.27
N MET A 91 21.22 7.38 6.05
CA MET A 91 19.87 6.91 5.78
C MET A 91 19.92 5.43 5.43
N ILE A 92 18.93 4.69 5.91
CA ILE A 92 18.63 3.35 5.45
C ILE A 92 17.37 3.40 4.61
N THR A 93 17.46 2.87 3.40
CA THR A 93 16.36 2.80 2.43
C THR A 93 16.11 1.35 2.09
N VAL A 94 14.84 0.96 2.11
CA VAL A 94 14.39 -0.34 1.65
C VAL A 94 13.44 -0.13 0.48
N THR A 95 13.68 -0.86 -0.60
CA THR A 95 12.78 -0.95 -1.75
C THR A 95 12.39 -2.41 -1.94
N LEU A 96 11.12 -2.68 -2.19
CA LEU A 96 10.62 -4.02 -2.51
C LEU A 96 9.45 -3.94 -3.47
N GLU A 97 9.17 -5.06 -4.13
CA GLU A 97 7.92 -5.28 -4.84
C GLU A 97 7.09 -6.32 -4.07
N VAL A 98 5.77 -6.15 -4.05
CA VAL A 98 4.83 -7.09 -3.41
C VAL A 98 3.74 -7.41 -4.41
N ASN A 99 3.64 -8.67 -4.80
CA ASN A 99 2.48 -9.16 -5.55
C ASN A 99 1.40 -9.57 -4.57
N PHE A 100 0.14 -9.25 -4.88
CA PHE A 100 -0.99 -9.65 -4.06
C PHE A 100 -2.11 -10.25 -4.91
N LYS A 101 -2.75 -11.30 -4.38
CA LYS A 101 -3.83 -12.03 -5.06
C LYS A 101 -5.20 -11.40 -4.83
N ASP A 102 -5.39 -10.77 -3.68
CA ASP A 102 -6.65 -10.14 -3.29
C ASP A 102 -6.36 -8.93 -2.41
N LEU A 103 -6.69 -7.74 -2.89
CA LEU A 103 -6.56 -6.48 -2.17
C LEU A 103 -7.29 -6.54 -0.82
N ASN A 104 -8.44 -7.22 -0.74
CA ASN A 104 -9.25 -7.29 0.49
C ASN A 104 -8.56 -8.08 1.60
N LYS A 105 -7.50 -8.83 1.28
CA LYS A 105 -6.74 -9.69 2.20
C LYS A 105 -5.34 -9.17 2.47
N LEU A 106 -5.04 -7.91 2.15
CA LEU A 106 -3.72 -7.35 2.42
C LEU A 106 -3.35 -7.39 3.90
N SER A 107 -4.33 -7.16 4.79
CA SER A 107 -4.14 -7.16 6.24
C SER A 107 -3.64 -8.48 6.82
N ASP A 108 -3.70 -9.58 6.05
CA ASP A 108 -3.15 -10.87 6.46
C ASP A 108 -1.62 -10.82 6.58
N ALA A 109 -0.95 -9.93 5.83
CA ALA A 109 0.47 -9.67 5.99
C ALA A 109 0.70 -8.66 7.13
N LYS A 110 1.67 -8.96 8.00
CA LYS A 110 1.98 -8.15 9.19
C LYS A 110 2.23 -6.68 8.87
N ALA A 111 2.94 -6.39 7.77
CA ALA A 111 3.24 -5.04 7.31
C ALA A 111 1.98 -4.22 6.96
N PHE A 112 0.88 -4.89 6.63
CA PHE A 112 -0.39 -4.25 6.30
C PHE A 112 -1.47 -4.46 7.38
N SER A 113 -1.11 -4.95 8.56
CA SER A 113 -2.07 -5.21 9.65
C SER A 113 -2.84 -3.96 10.11
N LYS A 114 -2.26 -2.77 9.90
CA LYS A 114 -2.90 -1.47 10.16
C LYS A 114 -3.64 -0.88 8.95
N ILE A 115 -3.93 -1.69 7.95
CA ILE A 115 -4.67 -1.30 6.75
C ILE A 115 -5.95 -2.12 6.67
N LYS A 116 -7.06 -1.44 6.35
CA LYS A 116 -8.29 -2.09 5.89
C LYS A 116 -8.52 -1.72 4.44
N SER A 117 -8.68 -2.71 3.58
CA SER A 117 -8.85 -2.51 2.16
C SER A 117 -10.12 -3.18 1.65
N SER A 118 -10.74 -2.55 0.66
CA SER A 118 -11.93 -3.04 -0.02
C SER A 118 -11.88 -2.70 -1.50
N TRP A 119 -12.12 -3.70 -2.32
CA TRP A 119 -12.37 -3.62 -3.76
C TRP A 119 -13.63 -4.43 -4.05
N ALA A 120 -14.73 -3.73 -4.27
CA ALA A 120 -16.05 -4.34 -4.37
C ALA A 120 -16.89 -3.67 -5.45
N LYS A 121 -17.94 -4.36 -5.90
CA LYS A 121 -18.84 -3.82 -6.91
C LYS A 121 -19.66 -2.66 -6.33
N GLY A 122 -19.57 -1.51 -6.98
CA GLY A 122 -20.34 -0.30 -6.71
C GLY A 122 -21.48 -0.10 -7.71
N LYS A 123 -22.10 1.09 -7.68
CA LYS A 123 -23.22 1.44 -8.59
C LYS A 123 -22.81 1.56 -10.05
N GLU A 124 -21.66 2.21 -10.30
CA GLU A 124 -21.18 2.55 -11.65
C GLU A 124 -19.92 1.77 -12.07
N GLY A 125 -19.51 0.80 -11.25
CA GLY A 125 -18.35 -0.04 -11.49
C GLY A 125 -17.83 -0.66 -10.22
N MET A 126 -16.58 -0.36 -9.87
CA MET A 126 -15.90 -0.87 -8.68
C MET A 126 -15.61 0.27 -7.70
N ASP A 127 -15.98 0.08 -6.45
CA ASP A 127 -15.63 0.98 -5.35
C ASP A 127 -14.36 0.47 -4.65
N PHE A 128 -13.39 1.37 -4.54
CA PHE A 128 -12.15 1.20 -3.82
C PHE A 128 -12.21 1.95 -2.50
N LYS A 129 -11.83 1.26 -1.42
CA LYS A 129 -11.54 1.85 -0.12
C LYS A 129 -10.24 1.30 0.43
N TYR A 130 -9.39 2.18 0.95
CA TYR A 130 -8.15 1.82 1.62
C TYR A 130 -7.97 2.74 2.82
N THR A 131 -8.16 2.18 4.01
CA THR A 131 -8.12 2.89 5.28
C THR A 131 -6.81 2.60 5.97
N LEU A 132 -6.05 3.66 6.28
CA LEU A 132 -4.96 3.59 7.25
C LEU A 132 -5.58 3.71 8.64
N LEU A 133 -5.41 2.69 9.48
CA LEU A 133 -5.88 2.74 10.85
C LEU A 133 -5.03 3.72 11.66
N GLN A 134 -5.68 4.41 12.59
CA GLN A 134 -5.03 5.34 13.51
C GLN A 134 -3.82 4.70 14.20
N ASP A 135 -2.78 5.51 14.38
CA ASP A 135 -1.56 5.16 15.11
C ASP A 135 -1.20 6.27 16.08
N THR A 136 -2.11 6.54 17.02
CA THR A 136 -2.02 7.67 17.95
C THR A 136 -0.72 7.70 18.76
N SER A 137 -0.13 6.54 19.04
CA SER A 137 1.16 6.41 19.73
C SER A 137 2.30 7.07 18.96
N ASN A 138 2.30 6.97 17.63
CA ASN A 138 3.29 7.59 16.77
C ASN A 138 2.84 9.00 16.34
N ALA A 139 1.59 9.17 15.91
CA ALA A 139 1.08 10.42 15.31
C ALA A 139 1.13 11.66 16.22
N LYS A 140 1.05 11.49 17.54
CA LYS A 140 1.04 12.61 18.51
C LYS A 140 2.44 13.12 18.89
N GLN A 141 3.49 12.47 18.40
CA GLN A 141 4.86 12.84 18.72
C GLN A 141 5.28 14.10 17.96
N MET A 142 6.23 14.85 18.53
CA MET A 142 6.76 16.06 17.89
C MET A 142 7.53 15.70 16.61
N GLY A 143 7.35 16.48 15.53
CA GLY A 143 8.04 16.26 14.24
C GLY A 143 7.36 15.26 13.31
N MET A 144 6.18 14.73 13.65
CA MET A 144 5.49 13.71 12.84
C MET A 144 4.91 14.23 11.52
N SER A 145 4.79 15.54 11.38
CA SER A 145 4.47 16.21 10.12
C SER A 145 5.58 16.07 9.08
N ASP A 146 6.82 15.78 9.50
CA ASP A 146 7.99 15.76 8.61
C ASP A 146 8.14 14.40 7.89
N TYR A 147 7.46 13.36 8.39
CA TYR A 147 7.47 12.02 7.81
C TYR A 147 6.31 11.86 6.84
N LYS A 148 6.65 11.70 5.56
CA LYS A 148 5.69 11.67 4.45
C LYS A 148 5.27 10.24 4.13
N LEU A 149 3.97 10.10 3.87
CA LEU A 149 3.33 8.87 3.42
C LEU A 149 2.65 9.16 2.08
N THR A 150 3.25 8.68 0.99
CA THR A 150 2.74 8.84 -0.36
C THR A 150 2.13 7.53 -0.83
N TYR A 151 0.87 7.58 -1.23
CA TYR A 151 0.15 6.42 -1.79
C TYR A 151 -0.34 6.77 -3.19
N GLU A 152 0.13 6.05 -4.19
CA GLU A 152 -0.32 6.15 -5.58
C GLU A 152 -0.98 4.82 -5.96
N PHE A 153 -2.21 4.88 -6.47
CA PHE A 153 -2.92 3.72 -7.01
C PHE A 153 -3.22 3.96 -8.49
N GLU A 154 -2.79 3.02 -9.33
CA GLU A 154 -3.18 2.91 -10.73
C GLU A 154 -4.29 1.87 -10.85
N PHE A 155 -5.47 2.33 -11.27
CA PHE A 155 -6.68 1.52 -11.38
C PHE A 155 -6.81 0.90 -12.78
N PRO A 156 -7.55 -0.22 -12.92
CA PRO A 156 -7.71 -0.91 -14.21
C PRO A 156 -8.70 -0.23 -15.17
N GLY A 157 -9.26 0.91 -14.77
CA GLY A 157 -10.30 1.62 -15.50
C GLY A 157 -10.33 3.10 -15.12
N GLU A 158 -11.22 3.84 -15.78
CA GLU A 158 -11.39 5.27 -15.56
C GLU A 158 -11.88 5.55 -14.13
N VAL A 159 -11.18 6.44 -13.41
CA VAL A 159 -11.59 6.88 -12.08
C VAL A 159 -12.67 7.96 -12.22
N LEU A 160 -13.89 7.62 -11.78
CA LEU A 160 -15.08 8.47 -11.83
C LEU A 160 -15.06 9.51 -10.71
N ALA A 161 -14.81 9.05 -9.47
CA ALA A 161 -14.79 9.88 -8.27
C ALA A 161 -13.66 9.46 -7.35
N THR A 162 -13.09 10.40 -6.59
CA THR A 162 -12.08 10.11 -5.57
C THR A 162 -11.93 11.27 -4.58
N ASN A 163 -11.41 10.98 -3.38
CA ASN A 163 -10.95 12.00 -2.42
C ASN A 163 -9.44 12.29 -2.53
N GLY A 164 -8.75 11.74 -3.53
CA GLY A 164 -7.33 11.98 -3.82
C GLY A 164 -7.11 12.86 -5.05
N LYS A 165 -5.84 13.06 -5.41
CA LYS A 165 -5.49 13.76 -6.65
C LYS A 165 -5.54 12.77 -7.82
N LYS A 166 -6.51 12.95 -8.73
CA LYS A 166 -6.67 12.13 -9.93
C LYS A 166 -5.76 12.63 -11.08
N ASP A 167 -5.12 11.69 -11.77
CA ASP A 167 -4.45 11.88 -13.06
C ASP A 167 -4.73 10.65 -13.94
N GLY A 168 -5.73 10.76 -14.83
CA GLY A 168 -6.22 9.63 -15.62
C GLY A 168 -6.73 8.46 -14.76
N GLN A 169 -6.06 7.32 -14.85
CA GLN A 169 -6.35 6.10 -14.07
C GLN A 169 -5.58 6.07 -12.73
N LYS A 170 -4.76 7.07 -12.46
CA LYS A 170 -3.94 7.16 -11.25
C LYS A 170 -4.59 8.08 -10.24
N VAL A 171 -4.49 7.70 -8.98
CA VAL A 171 -4.87 8.57 -7.86
C VAL A 171 -3.75 8.59 -6.83
N THR A 172 -3.37 9.79 -6.40
CA THR A 172 -2.34 9.99 -5.38
C THR A 172 -2.92 10.62 -4.13
N TRP A 173 -2.55 10.08 -2.98
CA TRP A 173 -2.78 10.64 -1.65
C TRP A 173 -1.44 10.93 -0.98
N ASN A 174 -1.27 12.17 -0.53
CA ASN A 174 -0.12 12.58 0.27
C ASN A 174 -0.60 12.81 1.70
N LYS A 175 0.02 12.10 2.64
CA LYS A 175 -0.26 12.18 4.07
C LYS A 175 1.03 12.29 4.84
N THR A 176 0.90 12.54 6.12
CA THR A 176 1.98 12.56 7.10
C THR A 176 1.65 11.57 8.22
N VAL A 177 2.66 11.19 9.00
CA VAL A 177 2.42 10.36 10.19
C VAL A 177 1.50 11.08 11.19
N ALA A 178 1.55 12.41 11.26
CA ALA A 178 0.65 13.21 12.08
C ALA A 178 -0.84 13.08 11.69
N ASP A 179 -1.14 12.78 10.42
CA ASP A 179 -2.52 12.56 9.96
C ASP A 179 -3.12 11.27 10.52
N LEU A 180 -2.30 10.32 10.97
CA LEU A 180 -2.73 9.04 11.56
C LEU A 180 -3.17 9.18 13.03
N LYS A 181 -3.48 10.40 13.49
CA LYS A 181 -4.17 10.62 14.78
C LYS A 181 -5.59 10.04 14.78
N GLU A 182 -6.15 9.83 13.59
CA GLU A 182 -7.47 9.29 13.30
C GLU A 182 -7.32 8.33 12.10
N ASP A 183 -8.35 7.54 11.81
CA ASP A 183 -8.37 6.71 10.61
C ASP A 183 -8.37 7.59 9.35
N VAL A 184 -7.55 7.24 8.35
CA VAL A 184 -7.45 7.98 7.09
C VAL A 184 -7.97 7.12 5.96
N ASP A 185 -9.10 7.53 5.37
CA ASP A 185 -9.74 6.85 4.26
C ASP A 185 -9.21 7.36 2.91
N PHE A 186 -8.80 6.45 2.04
CA PHE A 186 -8.59 6.67 0.61
C PHE A 186 -9.72 6.00 -0.15
N THR A 187 -10.42 6.75 -0.99
CA THR A 187 -11.60 6.24 -1.71
C THR A 187 -11.54 6.61 -3.18
N ALA A 188 -11.94 5.67 -4.03
CA ALA A 188 -12.13 5.92 -5.45
C ALA A 188 -13.28 5.07 -5.99
N SER A 189 -14.04 5.59 -6.95
CA SER A 189 -15.00 4.81 -7.74
C SER A 189 -14.46 4.71 -9.15
N VAL A 190 -14.37 3.49 -9.67
CA VAL A 190 -13.71 3.15 -10.93
C VAL A 190 -14.72 2.52 -11.85
N LYS A 191 -14.80 3.00 -13.08
CA LYS A 191 -15.68 2.43 -14.10
C LYS A 191 -15.28 0.98 -14.40
N GLU A 192 -16.24 0.07 -14.43
CA GLU A 192 -15.97 -1.31 -14.81
C GLU A 192 -15.44 -1.33 -16.26
N GLY A 193 -14.17 -1.70 -16.43
CA GLY A 193 -13.58 -1.86 -17.75
C GLY A 193 -14.40 -2.89 -18.52
N LYS A 194 -14.80 -2.55 -19.76
CA LYS A 194 -15.54 -3.49 -20.63
C LYS A 194 -14.71 -4.75 -20.74
N LYS A 195 -15.13 -5.83 -20.08
CA LYS A 195 -14.66 -7.17 -20.42
C LYS A 195 -15.05 -7.33 -21.88
N CYS A 196 -14.09 -7.25 -22.80
CA CYS A 196 -14.28 -7.68 -24.17
C CYS A 196 -14.61 -9.17 -24.09
N GLY A 197 -15.90 -9.47 -23.95
CA GLY A 197 -16.42 -10.81 -23.82
C GLY A 197 -16.11 -11.53 -25.11
N LEU A 198 -15.28 -12.57 -25.00
CA LEU A 198 -15.08 -13.63 -25.99
C LEU A 198 -16.42 -14.23 -26.49
N PHE A 199 -17.53 -13.95 -25.78
CA PHE A 199 -18.91 -14.23 -26.18
C PHE A 199 -19.40 -13.51 -27.46
N GLY A 200 -18.71 -12.47 -27.93
CA GLY A 200 -19.06 -11.81 -29.20
C GLY A 200 -18.53 -12.52 -30.46
N LEU A 201 -17.49 -13.36 -30.32
CA LEU A 201 -16.78 -13.97 -31.44
C LEU A 201 -17.16 -15.44 -31.66
N GLU A 202 -17.63 -16.13 -30.62
CA GLU A 202 -18.09 -17.52 -30.67
C GLU A 202 -19.55 -17.65 -31.18
N LEU A 203 -20.41 -16.66 -30.91
CA LEU A 203 -21.83 -16.67 -31.30
C LEU A 203 -22.04 -16.76 -32.83
N PRO A 204 -21.28 -16.01 -33.67
CA PRO A 204 -21.35 -16.17 -35.12
C PRO A 204 -20.92 -17.57 -35.61
N LEU A 205 -19.91 -18.17 -34.98
CA LEU A 205 -19.41 -19.50 -35.36
C LEU A 205 -20.42 -20.60 -35.00
N VAL A 206 -21.02 -20.55 -33.80
CA VAL A 206 -22.06 -21.50 -33.40
C VAL A 206 -23.30 -21.39 -34.30
N LEU A 207 -23.70 -20.17 -34.68
CA LEU A 207 -24.81 -19.96 -35.62
C LEU A 207 -24.49 -20.46 -37.03
N LEU A 208 -23.27 -20.27 -37.54
CA LEU A 208 -22.85 -20.78 -38.85
C LEU A 208 -22.80 -22.31 -38.89
N VAL A 209 -22.26 -22.95 -37.84
CA VAL A 209 -22.24 -24.42 -37.72
C VAL A 209 -23.66 -24.97 -37.60
N GLY A 210 -24.52 -24.33 -36.80
CA GLY A 210 -25.94 -24.71 -36.70
C GLY A 210 -26.68 -24.60 -38.04
N MET A 211 -26.49 -23.52 -38.79
CA MET A 211 -27.14 -23.31 -40.09
C MET A 211 -26.67 -24.31 -41.15
N THR A 212 -25.37 -24.61 -41.21
CA THR A 212 -24.83 -25.62 -42.15
C THR A 212 -25.35 -27.03 -41.85
N PHE A 213 -25.50 -27.38 -40.57
CA PHE A 213 -26.07 -28.66 -40.15
C PHE A 213 -27.56 -28.79 -40.53
N VAL A 214 -28.36 -27.75 -40.27
CA VAL A 214 -29.79 -27.71 -40.65
C VAL A 214 -29.97 -27.76 -42.17
N TYR A 215 -29.14 -27.04 -42.92
CA TYR A 215 -29.20 -27.05 -44.39
C TYR A 215 -28.79 -28.42 -44.98
N GLY A 216 -27.81 -29.09 -44.36
CA GLY A 216 -27.40 -30.44 -44.72
C GLY A 216 -28.48 -31.49 -44.49
N LEU A 217 -29.23 -31.39 -43.38
CA LEU A 217 -30.36 -32.28 -43.08
C LEU A 217 -31.56 -32.06 -44.03
N LYS A 218 -31.80 -30.81 -44.46
CA LYS A 218 -32.92 -30.48 -45.36
C LYS A 218 -32.70 -30.96 -46.80
N ARG A 219 -31.45 -31.20 -47.23
CA ARG A 219 -31.11 -31.74 -48.56
C ARG A 219 -31.21 -33.28 -48.67
N ARG A 220 -31.41 -33.99 -47.56
CA ARG A 220 -31.51 -35.48 -47.54
C ARG A 220 -32.95 -36.01 -47.41
N LYS A 221 -33.95 -35.14 -47.49
CA LYS A 221 -35.37 -35.48 -47.73
C LYS A 221 -35.75 -35.00 -49.12
#